data_AF-A0A2E9BXZ1-F1
#
_entry.id   AF-A0A2E9BXZ1-F1
#
_cell.length_a   1.000
_cell.length_b   1.000
_cell.length_c   1.000
_cell.angle_alpha   90.00
_cell.angle_beta   90.00
_cell.angle_gamma   90.00
#
_symmetry.space_group_name_H-M   'P 1'
#
loop_
_entity.id
_entity.type
_entity.pdbx_description
1 polymer ?
#
loop_
_entity_poly.entity_id
_entity_poly.type
_entity_poly.pdbx_seq_one_letter_code
_entity_poly.pdbx_strand_id
1 'polypeptide(L)'
;MPHHHPAEHDDIWSVEGRFQHLLYSPKGGIEGLLIDTEGIVTQFVVDPHDSSSVTLLLSLRRDQALVVEGRETGPSPKGDGEHFVYHFERLAAVDGRATRTAEPQTQVHGKVVRLNFAKHGAANGVVLDSGDFVHLRPQGMERLQLKPGDQVQAQGPASPLATDSGWAIEAHSVNGELL
;
A
#
# COMPACT_ATOMS: atom_id res chain seq x y z
N MET A 1 13.93 -40.45 12.44
CA MET A 1 12.70 -39.91 11.82
C MET A 1 13.04 -38.49 11.37
N PRO A 2 13.07 -38.19 10.06
CA PRO A 2 13.34 -36.84 9.59
C PRO A 2 12.13 -35.94 9.86
N HIS A 3 12.37 -34.79 10.48
CA HIS A 3 11.37 -33.75 10.67
C HIS A 3 11.16 -33.02 9.34
N HIS A 4 10.03 -33.27 8.68
CA HIS A 4 9.58 -32.43 7.57
C HIS A 4 9.18 -31.06 8.13
N HIS A 5 9.95 -30.04 7.79
CA HIS A 5 9.49 -28.66 7.85
C HIS A 5 8.59 -28.45 6.61
N PRO A 6 7.32 -28.03 6.77
CA PRO A 6 6.54 -27.61 5.61
C PRO A 6 7.15 -26.30 5.11
N ALA A 7 7.63 -26.30 3.87
CA ALA A 7 7.95 -25.07 3.17
C ALA A 7 6.62 -24.36 2.87
N GLU A 8 6.40 -23.20 3.48
CA GLU A 8 5.32 -22.31 3.09
C GLU A 8 5.57 -21.87 1.64
N HIS A 9 4.71 -22.28 0.70
CA HIS A 9 4.75 -21.76 -0.66
C HIS A 9 4.24 -20.32 -0.63
N ASP A 10 5.18 -19.37 -0.62
CA ASP A 10 4.95 -17.92 -0.63
C ASP A 10 4.69 -17.41 -2.07
N ASP A 11 4.08 -18.24 -2.91
CA ASP A 11 3.90 -17.95 -4.33
C ASP A 11 2.80 -16.90 -4.53
N ILE A 12 3.17 -15.79 -5.18
CA ILE A 12 2.23 -14.76 -5.61
C ILE A 12 1.63 -15.19 -6.95
N TRP A 13 0.31 -15.36 -6.98
CA TRP A 13 -0.45 -15.71 -8.16
C TRP A 13 -1.02 -14.47 -8.82
N SER A 14 -0.95 -14.41 -10.15
CA SER A 14 -1.64 -13.40 -10.94
C SER A 14 -2.92 -14.01 -11.50
N VAL A 15 -4.07 -13.46 -11.09
CA VAL A 15 -5.40 -13.98 -11.43
C VAL A 15 -6.14 -12.93 -12.24
N GLU A 16 -6.58 -13.33 -13.43
CA GLU A 16 -7.37 -12.49 -14.32
C GLU A 16 -8.86 -12.79 -14.15
N GLY A 17 -9.70 -11.77 -14.10
CA GLY A 17 -11.14 -11.96 -13.97
C GLY A 17 -11.94 -10.68 -14.11
N ARG A 18 -13.25 -10.77 -13.92
CA ARG A 18 -14.16 -9.62 -13.94
C ARG A 18 -14.61 -9.24 -12.55
N PHE A 19 -14.49 -7.97 -12.20
CA PHE A 19 -14.93 -7.46 -10.91
C PHE A 19 -16.44 -7.67 -10.70
N GLN A 20 -16.81 -8.28 -9.57
CA GLN A 20 -18.21 -8.47 -9.19
C GLN A 20 -18.66 -7.45 -8.16
N HIS A 21 -18.11 -7.49 -6.95
CA HIS A 21 -18.43 -6.57 -5.86
C HIS A 21 -17.37 -6.60 -4.76
N LEU A 22 -17.44 -5.60 -3.87
CA LEU A 22 -16.62 -5.52 -2.66
C LEU A 22 -17.19 -6.41 -1.55
N LEU A 23 -16.29 -6.92 -0.72
CA LEU A 23 -16.63 -7.58 0.53
C LEU A 23 -16.61 -6.56 1.67
N TYR A 24 -17.59 -6.65 2.57
CA TYR A 24 -17.78 -5.70 3.66
C TYR A 24 -17.75 -6.42 5.00
N SER A 25 -17.06 -5.82 5.96
CA SER A 25 -17.16 -6.20 7.37
C SER A 25 -18.56 -5.89 7.92
N PRO A 26 -18.95 -6.47 9.07
CA PRO A 26 -20.18 -6.09 9.77
C PRO A 26 -20.28 -4.60 10.14
N LYS A 27 -19.16 -3.88 10.13
CA LYS A 27 -19.09 -2.42 10.40
C LYS A 27 -19.11 -1.58 9.12
N GLY A 28 -19.22 -2.20 7.94
CA GLY A 28 -19.24 -1.53 6.63
C GLY A 28 -17.87 -1.16 6.07
N GLY A 29 -16.77 -1.60 6.69
CA GLY A 29 -15.43 -1.44 6.13
C GLY A 29 -15.16 -2.42 4.99
N ILE A 30 -14.30 -2.07 4.04
CA ILE A 30 -13.90 -2.97 2.95
C ILE A 30 -12.96 -4.05 3.49
N GLU A 31 -13.31 -5.32 3.26
CA GLU A 31 -12.50 -6.49 3.63
C GLU A 31 -11.94 -7.22 2.41
N GLY A 32 -12.34 -6.83 1.20
CA GLY A 32 -11.84 -7.45 -0.02
C GLY A 32 -12.71 -7.22 -1.24
N LEU A 33 -12.53 -8.09 -2.23
CA LEU A 33 -13.29 -8.11 -3.47
C LEU A 33 -13.55 -9.54 -3.95
N LEU A 34 -14.61 -9.69 -4.74
CA LEU A 34 -14.86 -10.87 -5.55
C LEU A 34 -14.65 -10.56 -7.03
N ILE A 35 -13.98 -11.48 -7.73
CA ILE A 35 -13.88 -11.50 -9.18
C ILE A 35 -14.47 -12.81 -9.72
N ASP A 36 -14.98 -12.77 -10.94
CA ASP A 36 -15.32 -13.94 -11.73
C ASP A 36 -14.15 -14.32 -12.63
N THR A 37 -13.62 -15.52 -12.39
CA THR A 37 -12.54 -16.13 -13.15
C THR A 37 -13.15 -17.24 -13.99
N GLU A 38 -13.61 -16.91 -15.20
CA GLU A 38 -14.24 -17.87 -16.12
C GLU A 38 -15.44 -18.63 -15.51
N GLY A 39 -16.31 -17.93 -14.78
CA GLY A 39 -17.46 -18.53 -14.10
C GLY A 39 -17.18 -19.10 -12.72
N ILE A 40 -15.92 -19.02 -12.24
CA ILE A 40 -15.52 -19.41 -10.88
C ILE A 40 -15.38 -18.15 -10.04
N VAL A 41 -16.10 -18.09 -8.91
CA VAL A 41 -15.95 -17.01 -7.94
C VAL A 41 -14.57 -17.11 -7.29
N THR A 42 -13.83 -16.01 -7.28
CA THR A 42 -12.53 -15.91 -6.62
C THR A 42 -12.51 -14.72 -5.69
N GLN A 43 -12.11 -14.94 -4.44
CA GLN A 43 -12.07 -13.93 -3.39
C GLN A 43 -10.65 -13.46 -3.12
N PHE A 44 -10.49 -12.15 -2.94
CA PHE A 44 -9.27 -11.54 -2.45
C PHE A 44 -9.59 -10.75 -1.18
N VAL A 45 -8.90 -11.07 -0.09
CA VAL A 45 -9.03 -10.40 1.22
C VAL A 45 -7.94 -9.36 1.35
N VAL A 46 -8.29 -8.14 1.73
CA VAL A 46 -7.36 -7.03 1.94
C VAL A 46 -7.18 -6.75 3.44
N ASP A 47 -6.01 -6.25 3.85
CA ASP A 47 -5.86 -5.67 5.18
C ASP A 47 -6.72 -4.39 5.24
N PRO A 48 -7.75 -4.32 6.11
CA PRO A 48 -8.61 -3.15 6.23
C PRO A 48 -7.86 -1.88 6.72
N HIS A 49 -6.63 -2.02 7.23
CA HIS A 49 -5.76 -0.92 7.60
C HIS A 49 -4.89 -0.40 6.46
N ASP A 50 -4.80 -1.12 5.34
CA ASP A 50 -4.15 -0.62 4.12
C ASP A 50 -5.09 0.34 3.36
N SER A 51 -5.04 1.60 3.78
CA SER A 51 -5.83 2.68 3.17
C SER A 51 -5.59 2.88 1.67
N SER A 52 -4.43 2.47 1.15
CA SER A 52 -4.10 2.63 -0.27
C SER A 52 -4.85 1.60 -1.12
N SER A 53 -4.81 0.33 -0.70
CA SER A 53 -5.59 -0.75 -1.31
C SER A 53 -7.09 -0.50 -1.18
N VAL A 54 -7.57 -0.06 -0.01
CA VAL A 54 -8.99 0.27 0.17
C VAL A 54 -9.45 1.37 -0.78
N THR A 55 -8.69 2.46 -0.91
CA THR A 55 -9.00 3.57 -1.84
C THR A 55 -9.05 3.08 -3.29
N LEU A 56 -8.09 2.24 -3.68
CA LEU A 56 -8.04 1.65 -5.02
C LEU A 56 -9.29 0.82 -5.32
N LEU A 57 -9.68 -0.06 -4.40
CA LEU A 57 -10.85 -0.93 -4.56
C LEU A 57 -12.16 -0.14 -4.64
N LEU A 58 -12.28 0.97 -3.93
CA LEU A 58 -13.46 1.86 -4.00
C LEU A 58 -13.65 2.52 -5.38
N SER A 59 -12.59 2.59 -6.19
CA SER A 59 -12.65 3.16 -7.54
C SER A 59 -13.17 2.17 -8.61
N LEU A 60 -13.27 0.88 -8.26
CA LEU A 60 -13.66 -0.18 -9.18
C LEU A 60 -15.15 -0.11 -9.55
N ARG A 61 -15.44 -0.47 -10.79
CA ARG A 61 -16.79 -0.59 -11.34
C ARG A 61 -17.07 -2.03 -11.72
N ARG A 62 -18.32 -2.44 -11.53
CA ARG A 62 -18.81 -3.77 -11.89
C ARG A 62 -18.41 -4.14 -13.33
N ASP A 63 -18.06 -5.41 -13.52
CA ASP A 63 -17.69 -6.05 -14.78
C ASP A 63 -16.37 -5.56 -15.42
N GLN A 64 -15.60 -4.68 -14.75
CA GLN A 64 -14.25 -4.31 -15.20
C GLN A 64 -13.34 -5.52 -15.24
N ALA A 65 -12.49 -5.60 -16.27
CA ALA A 65 -11.47 -6.63 -16.34
C ALA A 65 -10.34 -6.27 -15.38
N LEU A 66 -10.00 -7.19 -14.47
CA LEU A 66 -8.95 -7.01 -13.48
C LEU A 66 -7.86 -8.05 -13.67
N VAL A 67 -6.63 -7.67 -13.37
CA VAL A 67 -5.54 -8.60 -13.05
C VAL A 67 -5.18 -8.33 -11.59
N VAL A 68 -5.45 -9.30 -10.72
CA VAL A 68 -5.23 -9.20 -9.27
C VAL A 68 -4.13 -10.16 -8.88
N GLU A 69 -3.14 -9.68 -8.16
CA GLU A 69 -2.12 -10.52 -7.57
C GLU A 69 -2.43 -10.81 -6.11
N GLY A 70 -2.28 -12.07 -5.73
CA GLY A 70 -2.54 -12.52 -4.37
C GLY A 70 -1.81 -13.80 -4.00
N ARG A 71 -1.60 -14.00 -2.71
CA ARG A 71 -1.10 -15.28 -2.17
C ARG A 71 -2.28 -16.18 -1.84
N GLU A 72 -2.21 -17.45 -2.26
CA GLU A 72 -3.26 -18.41 -1.95
C GLU A 72 -3.36 -18.59 -0.44
N THR A 73 -4.57 -18.47 0.11
CA THR A 73 -4.77 -18.73 1.53
C THR A 73 -5.00 -20.22 1.69
N GLY A 74 -4.12 -20.88 2.45
CA GLY A 74 -4.29 -22.29 2.77
C GLY A 74 -5.65 -22.58 3.45
N PRO A 75 -6.09 -23.85 3.46
CA PRO A 75 -7.41 -24.22 3.99
C PRO A 75 -7.57 -23.76 5.43
N SER A 76 -8.74 -23.18 5.73
CA SER A 76 -9.09 -22.76 7.09
C SER A 76 -9.17 -23.97 8.03
N PRO A 77 -8.73 -23.87 9.29
CA PRO A 77 -8.97 -24.90 10.30
C PRO A 77 -10.46 -25.18 10.56
N LYS A 78 -11.35 -24.31 10.05
CA LYS A 78 -12.81 -24.40 10.20
C LYS A 78 -13.50 -25.13 9.04
N GLY A 79 -12.74 -25.68 8.09
CA GLY A 79 -13.25 -26.44 6.94
C GLY A 79 -13.01 -25.75 5.60
N ASP A 80 -13.42 -26.42 4.54
CA ASP A 80 -13.27 -25.95 3.16
C ASP A 80 -14.14 -24.71 2.89
N GLY A 81 -13.60 -23.74 2.15
CA GLY A 81 -14.36 -22.60 1.67
C GLY A 81 -15.25 -22.97 0.48
N GLU A 82 -16.31 -22.18 0.22
CA GLU A 82 -17.17 -22.36 -0.96
C GLU A 82 -16.46 -22.01 -2.28
N HIS A 83 -15.39 -21.22 -2.21
CA HIS A 83 -14.61 -20.73 -3.34
C HIS A 83 -13.16 -20.43 -2.95
N PHE A 84 -12.32 -20.15 -3.94
CA PHE A 84 -10.90 -19.82 -3.73
C PHE A 84 -10.74 -18.48 -3.02
N VAL A 85 -9.85 -18.45 -2.02
CA VAL A 85 -9.57 -17.27 -1.21
C VAL A 85 -8.07 -16.96 -1.25
N TYR A 86 -7.74 -15.75 -1.68
CA TYR A 86 -6.40 -15.21 -1.73
C TYR A 86 -6.25 -14.06 -0.75
N HIS A 87 -5.06 -13.88 -0.19
CA HIS A 87 -4.64 -12.62 0.38
C HIS A 87 -4.30 -11.66 -0.77
N PHE A 88 -4.88 -10.47 -0.76
CA PHE A 88 -4.64 -9.44 -1.77
C PHE A 88 -3.23 -8.85 -1.61
N GLU A 89 -2.44 -8.87 -2.68
CA GLU A 89 -1.14 -8.21 -2.72
C GLU A 89 -1.19 -6.91 -3.51
N ARG A 90 -1.72 -6.97 -4.73
CA ARG A 90 -1.92 -5.77 -5.54
C ARG A 90 -2.94 -5.98 -6.63
N LEU A 91 -3.54 -4.88 -7.05
CA LEU A 91 -4.18 -4.82 -8.35
C LEU A 91 -3.07 -4.51 -9.37
N ALA A 92 -2.88 -5.39 -10.35
CA ALA A 92 -1.83 -5.28 -11.37
C ALA A 92 -2.32 -4.60 -12.65
N ALA A 93 -3.61 -4.76 -12.99
CA ALA A 93 -4.22 -4.04 -14.12
C ALA A 93 -5.73 -3.87 -13.96
N VAL A 94 -6.27 -2.83 -14.62
CA VAL A 94 -7.70 -2.57 -14.80
C VAL A 94 -7.96 -2.27 -16.28
N ASP A 95 -8.91 -2.98 -16.89
CA ASP A 95 -9.30 -2.85 -18.29
C ASP A 95 -8.09 -2.87 -19.25
N GLY A 96 -7.16 -3.80 -18.99
CA GLY A 96 -5.93 -3.98 -19.77
C GLY A 96 -4.87 -2.89 -19.56
N ARG A 97 -5.10 -1.92 -18.68
CA ARG A 97 -4.11 -0.91 -18.29
C ARG A 97 -3.45 -1.32 -17.00
N ALA A 98 -2.12 -1.48 -17.03
CA ALA A 98 -1.36 -1.72 -15.82
C ALA A 98 -1.65 -0.61 -14.80
N THR A 99 -2.11 -1.00 -13.61
CA THR A 99 -2.13 -0.11 -12.47
C THR A 99 -0.69 0.07 -12.09
N ARG A 100 -0.20 1.30 -12.29
CA ARG A 100 1.16 1.64 -11.90
C ARG A 100 1.19 1.51 -10.38
N THR A 101 1.71 0.40 -9.86
CA THR A 101 2.40 0.44 -8.57
C THR A 101 3.46 1.49 -8.84
N ALA A 102 3.24 2.72 -8.37
CA ALA A 102 4.31 3.66 -8.46
C ALA A 102 5.40 3.05 -7.59
N GLU A 103 6.49 2.66 -8.26
CA GLU A 103 7.66 2.10 -7.60
C GLU A 103 7.95 3.02 -6.42
N PRO A 104 8.09 2.48 -5.20
CA PRO A 104 8.28 3.31 -4.04
C PRO A 104 9.40 4.28 -4.37
N GLN A 105 9.09 5.58 -4.37
CA GLN A 105 10.12 6.60 -4.56
C GLN A 105 11.01 6.53 -3.34
N THR A 106 12.04 5.69 -3.41
CA THR A 106 12.99 5.49 -2.31
C THR A 106 13.84 6.71 -2.07
N GLN A 107 13.77 7.70 -2.96
CA GLN A 107 14.43 8.98 -2.87
C GLN A 107 13.55 10.09 -3.41
N VAL A 108 13.44 11.18 -2.65
CA VAL A 108 12.83 12.45 -3.09
C VAL A 108 13.81 13.60 -2.89
N HIS A 109 13.65 14.66 -3.68
CA HIS A 109 14.42 15.88 -3.54
C HIS A 109 13.53 17.10 -3.74
N GLY A 110 13.81 18.19 -3.02
CA GLY A 110 13.07 19.42 -3.16
C GLY A 110 13.40 20.43 -2.07
N LYS A 111 12.73 21.59 -2.17
CA LYS A 111 12.88 22.66 -1.18
C LYS A 111 11.78 22.56 -0.14
N VAL A 112 12.14 22.66 1.13
CA VAL A 112 11.15 22.70 2.21
C VAL A 112 10.27 23.96 2.05
N VAL A 113 8.96 23.76 1.97
CA VAL A 113 7.99 24.87 1.94
C VAL A 113 7.30 25.08 3.28
N ARG A 114 7.17 24.03 4.10
CA ARG A 114 6.63 24.11 5.47
C ARG A 114 7.04 22.91 6.31
N LEU A 115 6.95 23.09 7.63
CA LEU A 115 7.01 21.98 8.58
C LEU A 115 5.70 21.18 8.56
N ASN A 116 5.79 19.90 8.90
CA ASN A 116 4.66 19.06 9.24
C ASN A 116 4.63 18.76 10.74
N PHE A 117 3.44 18.58 11.30
CA PHE A 117 3.24 18.42 12.73
C PHE A 117 2.45 17.14 13.04
N ALA A 118 2.83 16.46 14.11
CA ALA A 118 2.07 15.36 14.69
C ALA A 118 0.76 15.86 15.32
N LYS A 119 -0.16 14.93 15.65
CA LYS A 119 -1.47 15.25 16.25
C LYS A 119 -1.40 16.08 17.55
N HIS A 120 -0.30 15.97 18.30
CA HIS A 120 -0.07 16.72 19.55
C HIS A 120 0.71 18.03 19.34
N GLY A 121 0.96 18.44 18.10
CA GLY A 121 1.53 19.74 17.74
C GLY A 121 3.06 19.81 17.63
N ALA A 122 3.79 18.72 17.90
CA ALA A 122 5.24 18.69 17.68
C ALA A 122 5.59 18.53 16.20
N ALA A 123 6.63 19.21 15.73
CA ALA A 123 7.11 19.02 14.37
C ALA A 123 7.64 17.60 14.20
N ASN A 124 7.22 16.91 13.14
CA ASN A 124 7.61 15.53 12.87
C ASN A 124 8.22 15.32 11.47
N GLY A 125 8.25 16.36 10.65
CA GLY A 125 8.79 16.28 9.30
C GLY A 125 8.62 17.58 8.53
N VAL A 126 8.81 17.49 7.22
CA VAL A 126 8.77 18.63 6.30
C VAL A 126 7.97 18.31 5.05
N VAL A 127 7.36 19.32 4.44
CA VAL A 127 6.73 19.21 3.13
C VAL A 127 7.57 19.98 2.12
N LEU A 128 7.84 19.35 0.99
CA LEU A 128 8.63 19.89 -0.11
C LEU A 128 7.76 20.64 -1.12
N ASP A 129 8.38 21.45 -1.97
CA ASP A 129 7.72 22.17 -3.07
C ASP A 129 7.15 21.25 -4.15
N SER A 130 7.61 19.99 -4.23
CA SER A 130 7.00 18.94 -5.03
C SER A 130 5.63 18.49 -4.51
N GLY A 131 5.29 18.79 -3.26
CA GLY A 131 4.14 18.23 -2.55
C GLY A 131 4.45 17.00 -1.70
N ASP A 132 5.67 16.47 -1.80
CA ASP A 132 6.09 15.32 -1.00
C ASP A 132 6.26 15.68 0.48
N PHE A 133 5.87 14.75 1.35
CA PHE A 133 6.05 14.81 2.79
C PHE A 133 7.19 13.89 3.22
N VAL A 134 8.19 14.44 3.92
CA VAL A 134 9.30 13.68 4.51
C VAL A 134 9.09 13.60 6.02
N HIS A 135 8.82 12.39 6.52
CA HIS A 135 8.71 12.08 7.95
C HIS A 135 10.10 11.79 8.53
N LEU A 136 10.51 12.56 9.56
CA LEU A 136 11.89 12.54 10.08
C LEU A 136 12.02 11.88 11.45
N ARG A 137 10.89 11.43 12.04
CA ARG A 137 10.78 11.02 13.45
C ARG A 137 11.22 12.16 14.41
N PRO A 138 10.94 12.07 15.72
CA PRO A 138 11.35 13.12 16.66
C PRO A 138 12.86 13.38 16.67
N GLN A 139 13.68 12.32 16.65
CA GLN A 139 15.15 12.45 16.71
C GLN A 139 15.72 13.15 15.47
N GLY A 140 15.20 12.85 14.28
CA GLY A 140 15.67 13.48 13.04
C GLY A 140 15.30 14.97 12.96
N MET A 141 14.13 15.35 13.47
CA MET A 141 13.74 16.76 13.58
C MET A 141 14.67 17.55 14.51
N GLU A 142 15.00 17.00 15.67
CA GLU A 142 15.91 17.63 16.64
C GLU A 142 17.33 17.80 16.08
N ARG A 143 17.81 16.79 15.34
CA ARG A 143 19.16 16.78 14.81
C ARG A 143 19.34 17.67 13.59
N LEU A 144 18.46 17.55 12.61
CA LEU A 144 18.61 18.24 11.31
C LEU A 144 18.14 19.69 11.36
N GLN A 145 17.19 20.02 12.25
CA GLN A 145 16.65 21.38 12.44
C GLN A 145 16.22 22.07 11.13
N LEU A 146 15.67 21.30 10.19
CA LEU A 146 15.26 21.80 8.87
C LEU A 146 14.23 22.93 8.97
N LYS A 147 14.30 23.87 8.04
CA LYS A 147 13.45 25.07 7.97
C LYS A 147 12.92 25.29 6.55
N PRO A 148 11.80 26.03 6.40
CA PRO A 148 11.37 26.50 5.09
C PRO A 148 12.51 27.20 4.34
N GLY A 149 12.74 26.79 3.09
CA GLY A 149 13.83 27.26 2.24
C GLY A 149 14.99 26.28 2.08
N ASP A 150 15.15 25.32 3.00
CA ASP A 150 16.24 24.34 2.93
C ASP A 150 16.06 23.36 1.77
N GLN A 151 17.18 22.93 1.19
CA GLN A 151 17.21 21.86 0.19
C GLN A 151 17.35 20.51 0.88
N VAL A 152 16.49 19.57 0.51
CA VAL A 152 16.41 18.24 1.10
C VAL A 152 16.47 17.20 0.00
N GLN A 153 17.32 16.20 0.19
CA GLN A 153 17.25 14.91 -0.46
C GLN A 153 17.01 13.86 0.62
N ALA A 154 15.83 13.23 0.62
CA ALA A 154 15.46 12.24 1.62
C ALA A 154 15.37 10.85 0.99
N GLN A 155 15.72 9.82 1.75
CA GLN A 155 15.59 8.44 1.33
C GLN A 155 14.88 7.59 2.38
N GLY A 156 14.00 6.71 1.92
CA GLY A 156 13.21 5.85 2.79
C GLY A 156 12.05 5.16 2.05
N PRO A 157 11.34 4.24 2.71
CA PRO A 157 10.08 3.71 2.19
C PRO A 157 9.10 4.85 1.90
N ALA A 158 8.43 4.78 0.75
CA ALA A 158 7.49 5.79 0.32
C ALA A 158 6.11 5.19 0.07
N SER A 159 5.08 5.92 0.48
CA SER A 159 3.67 5.62 0.20
C SER A 159 2.98 6.84 -0.40
N PRO A 160 1.97 6.66 -1.27
CA PRO A 160 1.26 7.81 -1.84
C PRO A 160 0.51 8.57 -0.74
N LEU A 161 0.51 9.90 -0.81
CA LEU A 161 -0.38 10.72 0.01
C LEU A 161 -1.83 10.52 -0.42
N ALA A 162 -2.76 10.56 0.52
CA ALA A 162 -4.20 10.42 0.26
C ALA A 162 -4.79 11.50 -0.68
N THR A 163 -4.04 12.56 -0.97
CA THR A 163 -4.41 13.64 -1.89
C THR A 163 -3.95 13.39 -3.33
N ASP A 164 -3.28 12.26 -3.61
CA ASP A 164 -2.66 11.90 -4.90
C ASP A 164 -1.65 12.95 -5.44
N SER A 165 -1.22 13.89 -4.61
CA SER A 165 -0.40 15.05 -5.01
C SER A 165 1.07 14.91 -4.64
N GLY A 166 1.51 13.76 -4.14
CA GLY A 166 2.88 13.52 -3.69
C GLY A 166 3.00 12.25 -2.86
N TRP A 167 4.19 12.03 -2.30
CA TRP A 167 4.55 10.86 -1.50
C TRP A 167 4.76 11.21 -0.03
N ALA A 168 4.48 10.28 0.87
CA ALA A 168 4.95 10.28 2.24
C ALA A 168 6.17 9.37 2.35
N ILE A 169 7.31 9.90 2.78
CA ILE A 169 8.59 9.22 2.88
C ILE A 169 8.93 9.04 4.35
N GLU A 170 8.99 7.79 4.81
CA GLU A 170 9.54 7.40 6.11
C GLU A 170 11.07 7.47 6.04
N ALA A 171 11.64 8.66 6.25
CA ALA A 171 13.06 8.86 5.99
C ALA A 171 13.94 8.08 6.98
N HIS A 172 14.90 7.34 6.44
CA HIS A 172 16.04 6.81 7.19
C HIS A 172 17.31 7.63 6.97
N SER A 173 17.35 8.48 5.93
CA SER A 173 18.46 9.40 5.69
C SER A 173 18.00 10.68 5.00
N VAL A 174 18.69 11.77 5.31
CA VAL A 174 18.49 13.08 4.68
C VAL A 174 19.85 13.71 4.39
N ASN A 175 20.04 14.18 3.16
CA ASN A 175 21.28 14.82 2.70
C ASN A 175 22.54 13.97 2.98
N GLY A 176 22.39 12.63 2.98
CA GLY A 176 23.45 11.67 3.29
C GLY A 176 23.62 11.34 4.78
N GLU A 177 22.88 11.97 5.69
CA GLU A 177 22.92 11.68 7.12
C GLU A 177 21.83 10.69 7.55
N LEU A 178 22.19 9.62 8.27
CA LEU A 178 21.27 8.59 8.79
C LEU A 178 20.47 9.06 10.00
N LEU A 179 19.15 8.90 10.03
CA LEU A 179 18.25 9.42 11.07
C LEU A 179 18.08 8.52 12.30
#